data_AF-A0A2V7TW70-F1
#
_entry.id   AF-A0A2V7TW70-F1
#
_cell.length_a   1.000
_cell.length_b   1.000
_cell.length_c   1.000
_cell.angle_alpha   90.00
_cell.angle_beta   90.00
_cell.angle_gamma   90.00
#
_symmetry.space_group_name_H-M   'P 1'
#
loop_
_entity.id
_entity.type
_entity.pdbx_description
1 polymer ?
#
loop_
_entity_poly.entity_id
_entity_poly.type
_entity_poly.pdbx_seq_one_letter_code
_entity_poly.pdbx_strand_id
1 'polypeptide(L)' 'MKLTLVDSHCHIDMPAFDQDREAVVARAKEAGVTDLLIAGG' A
#
# COMPACT_ATOMS: atom_id res chain seq x y z
N MET A 1 -3.34 -19.92 -6.15
CA MET A 1 -4.26 -18.84 -5.73
C MET A 1 -3.44 -17.80 -4.98
N LYS A 2 -3.62 -16.51 -5.26
CA LYS A 2 -3.08 -15.43 -4.42
C LYS A 2 -4.10 -15.12 -3.32
N LEU A 3 -3.61 -14.95 -2.09
CA LEU A 3 -4.45 -14.53 -0.96
C LEU A 3 -4.82 -13.06 -1.16
N THR A 4 -6.07 -12.73 -0.84
CA THR A 4 -6.53 -11.35 -0.75
C THR A 4 -6.20 -10.84 0.65
N LEU A 5 -5.41 -9.77 0.72
CA LEU A 5 -4.96 -9.14 1.96
C LEU A 5 -5.44 -7.70 2.02
N VAL A 6 -5.75 -7.26 3.23
CA VAL A 6 -6.02 -5.87 3.56
C VAL A 6 -4.89 -5.39 4.46
N ASP A 7 -4.20 -4.34 4.04
CA ASP A 7 -3.27 -3.62 4.91
C ASP A 7 -4.11 -2.66 5.79
N SER A 8 -4.28 -3.06 7.05
CA SER A 8 -5.11 -2.32 8.00
C SER A 8 -4.46 -1.05 8.55
N HIS A 9 -3.16 -0.82 8.30
CA HIS A 9 -2.44 0.36 8.81
C HIS A 9 -1.16 0.61 8.02
N CYS A 10 -1.16 1.68 7.22
CA CYS A 10 0.05 2.15 6.54
C CYS A 10 0.15 3.68 6.54
N HIS A 11 1.36 4.19 6.33
CA HIS A 11 1.66 5.62 6.17
C HIS A 11 2.24 5.89 4.78
N ILE A 12 1.61 5.34 3.74
CA ILE A 12 2.06 5.46 2.35
C ILE A 12 1.94 6.89 1.80
N ASP A 13 1.22 7.74 2.51
CA ASP A 13 1.08 9.18 2.30
C ASP A 13 2.30 9.99 2.77
N MET A 14 3.23 9.42 3.55
CA MET A 14 4.42 10.13 4.01
C MET A 14 5.34 10.59 2.87
N PRO A 15 6.12 11.69 3.06
CA PRO A 15 7.03 12.23 2.05
C PRO A 15 8.08 11.24 1.54
N ALA A 16 8.42 10.22 2.34
CA ALA A 16 9.35 9.16 1.96
C ALA A 16 8.90 8.38 0.71
N PHE A 17 7.60 8.42 0.37
CA PHE A 17 7.02 7.73 -0.78
C PHE A 17 6.68 8.66 -1.94
N ASP A 18 6.92 9.97 -1.86
CA ASP A 18 6.47 10.92 -2.89
C ASP A 18 7.02 10.61 -4.29
N GLN A 19 8.22 10.04 -4.37
CA GLN A 19 8.87 9.73 -5.65
C GLN A 19 8.34 8.44 -6.31
N ASP A 20 7.85 7.47 -5.53
CA ASP A 20 7.55 6.12 -6.00
C ASP A 20 6.24 5.51 -5.47
N ARG A 21 5.37 6.32 -4.86
CA ARG A 21 4.10 5.89 -4.25
C ARG A 21 3.29 4.96 -5.15
N GLU A 22 3.12 5.32 -6.43
CA GLU A 22 2.37 4.50 -7.38
C GLU A 22 3.03 3.14 -7.63
N ALA A 23 4.36 3.10 -7.71
CA ALA A 23 5.11 1.85 -7.86
C ALA A 23 5.02 0.98 -6.60
N VAL A 24 4.98 1.58 -5.41
CA VAL A 24 4.72 0.86 -4.15
C VAL A 24 3.33 0.24 -4.14
N VAL A 25 2.29 1.01 -4.52
CA VAL A 25 0.91 0.50 -4.62
C VAL A 25 0.80 -0.64 -5.64
N ALA A 26 1.45 -0.51 -6.80
CA ALA A 26 1.48 -1.57 -7.80
C ALA A 26 2.10 -2.87 -7.25
N ARG A 27 3.24 -2.77 -6.56
CA ARG A 27 3.89 -3.92 -5.90
C ARG A 27 3.02 -4.53 -4.80
N ALA A 28 2.32 -3.71 -4.02
CA ALA A 28 1.40 -4.19 -2.98
C ALA A 28 0.25 -5.01 -3.60
N LYS A 29 -0.35 -4.50 -4.68
CA LYS A 29 -1.39 -5.21 -5.43
C LYS A 29 -0.87 -6.50 -6.04
N GLU A 30 0.33 -6.48 -6.61
CA GLU A 30 0.99 -7.70 -7.09
C GLU A 30 1.22 -8.69 -5.94
N ALA A 31 1.54 -8.26 -4.71
CA ALA A 31 1.68 -9.15 -3.57
C ALA A 31 0.36 -9.73 -3.04
N GLY A 32 -0.80 -9.20 -3.47
CA GLY A 32 -2.13 -9.62 -3.01
C GLY A 32 -2.76 -8.66 -1.99
N VAL A 33 -2.13 -7.53 -1.68
CA VAL A 33 -2.71 -6.45 -0.86
C VAL A 33 -3.64 -5.63 -1.75
N THR A 34 -4.95 -5.80 -1.59
CA THR A 34 -5.95 -5.16 -2.46
C THR A 34 -6.49 -3.86 -1.89
N ASP A 35 -6.37 -3.67 -0.58
CA ASP A 35 -6.91 -2.54 0.16
C ASP A 35 -5.84 -2.06 1.15
N LEU A 36 -5.58 -0.76 1.18
CA LEU A 36 -4.66 -0.12 2.12
C LEU A 36 -5.39 0.97 2.90
N LEU A 37 -5.37 0.87 4.22
CA LEU A 37 -5.88 1.91 5.10
C LEU A 37 -4.73 2.88 5.44
N ILE A 38 -4.88 4.13 5.00
CA ILE A 38 -3.96 5.20 5.36
C ILE A 38 -4.28 5.63 6.79
N ALA A 39 -3.35 5.36 7.71
CA ALA A 39 -3.42 5.82 9.09
C ALA A 39 -2.92 7.27 9.14
N GLY A 40 -3.78 8.22 8.78
CA GLY A 40 -3.43 9.64 8.73
C GLY A 40 -3.20 10.24 10.12
N GLY A 41 -2.08 10.98 10.24
CA GLY A 41 -1.66 11.80 11.39
C GLY A 41 -0.50 12.71 10.99
#